data_AF-A0A924H330-F1
#
_entry.id   AF-A0A924H330-F1
#
_cell.length_a   1.000
_cell.length_b   1.000
_cell.length_c   1.000
_cell.angle_alpha   90.00
_cell.angle_beta   90.00
_cell.angle_gamma   90.00
#
_symmetry.space_group_name_H-M   'P 1'
#
loop_
_entity.id
_entity.type
_entity.pdbx_description
1 polymer ?
#
loop_
_entity_poly.entity_id
_entity_poly.type
_entity_poly.pdbx_seq_one_letter_code
_entity_poly.pdbx_strand_id
1 'polypeptide(L)'
;MKRFSGLFLVSLLSGAVTLGSYKLLFDNNGYFSKNNSIVTQAQNSYGRNVGLTAEAVDFTEAADKTIHTVVHVKNVSRTTVTNPILEYFYGFQGGQQQEQVGTGS
;
A
#
# COMPACT_ATOMS: atom_id res chain seq x y z
N MET A 1 0.70 -48.92 -36.15
CA MET A 1 0.40 -48.09 -34.97
C MET A 1 1.46 -48.23 -33.86
N LYS A 2 2.77 -48.26 -34.18
CA LYS A 2 3.82 -48.55 -33.19
C LYS A 2 4.19 -47.35 -32.28
N ARG A 3 3.77 -46.12 -32.64
CA ARG A 3 4.11 -44.89 -31.90
C ARG A 3 2.95 -44.33 -31.07
N PHE A 4 1.77 -44.92 -31.16
CA PHE A 4 0.58 -44.40 -30.49
C PHE A 4 0.69 -44.50 -28.97
N SER A 5 1.18 -45.62 -28.44
CA SER A 5 1.39 -45.75 -26.98
C SER A 5 2.46 -44.80 -26.46
N GLY A 6 3.52 -44.55 -27.25
CA GLY A 6 4.56 -43.58 -26.91
C GLY A 6 4.02 -42.16 -26.85
N LEU A 7 3.25 -41.73 -27.86
CA LEU A 7 2.60 -40.42 -27.86
C LEU A 7 1.57 -40.27 -26.72
N PHE A 8 0.82 -41.34 -26.43
CA PHE A 8 -0.12 -41.37 -25.31
C PHE A 8 0.61 -41.20 -23.97
N LEU A 9 1.70 -41.93 -23.75
CA LEU A 9 2.46 -41.88 -22.51
C LEU A 9 3.15 -40.52 -22.33
N VAL A 10 3.69 -39.93 -23.40
CA VAL A 10 4.27 -38.57 -23.37
C VAL A 10 3.21 -37.52 -23.02
N SER A 11 2.01 -37.62 -23.61
CA SER A 11 0.88 -36.72 -23.31
C SER A 11 0.38 -36.86 -21.87
N LEU A 12 0.30 -38.10 -21.37
CA LEU A 12 -0.12 -38.37 -20.00
C LEU A 12 0.91 -37.87 -18.98
N LEU A 13 2.21 -38.05 -19.26
CA LEU A 13 3.28 -37.52 -18.41
C LEU A 13 3.30 -36.00 -18.40
N SER A 14 3.13 -35.34 -19.55
CA SER A 14 3.15 -33.88 -19.60
C SER A 14 2.00 -33.25 -18.80
N GLY A 15 0.80 -33.84 -18.88
CA GLY A 15 -0.35 -33.43 -18.06
C GLY A 15 -0.11 -33.64 -16.56
N ALA A 16 0.38 -34.81 -16.18
CA ALA A 16 0.68 -35.13 -14.77
C ALA A 16 1.76 -34.21 -14.17
N VAL A 17 2.83 -33.94 -14.92
CA VAL A 17 3.91 -33.05 -14.50
C VAL A 17 3.43 -31.61 -14.38
N THR A 18 2.62 -31.12 -15.33
CA THR A 18 2.09 -29.75 -15.30
C THR A 18 1.19 -29.55 -14.09
N LEU A 19 0.24 -30.45 -13.86
CA LEU A 19 -0.71 -30.35 -12.74
C LEU A 19 -0.01 -30.58 -11.39
N GLY A 20 0.93 -31.52 -11.32
CA GLY A 20 1.72 -31.79 -10.12
C GLY A 20 2.61 -30.60 -9.75
N SER A 21 3.30 -30.01 -10.73
CA SER A 21 4.14 -28.83 -10.51
C SER A 21 3.31 -27.61 -10.09
N TYR A 22 2.16 -27.39 -10.73
CA TYR A 22 1.24 -26.33 -10.35
C TYR A 22 0.80 -26.47 -8.89
N LYS A 23 0.40 -27.68 -8.49
CA LYS A 23 -0.07 -27.95 -7.14
C LYS A 23 1.02 -27.84 -6.07
N LEU A 24 2.27 -28.19 -6.40
CA LEU A 24 3.38 -28.12 -5.45
C LEU A 24 3.91 -26.69 -5.27
N LEU A 25 3.97 -25.89 -6.33
CA LEU A 25 4.62 -24.58 -6.33
C LEU A 25 3.67 -23.40 -6.14
N PHE A 26 2.44 -23.49 -6.65
CA PHE A 26 1.51 -22.35 -6.73
C PHE A 26 0.23 -22.55 -5.93
N ASP A 27 -0.08 -23.76 -5.46
CA ASP A 27 -1.23 -23.98 -4.59
C ASP A 27 -0.95 -23.47 -3.18
N ASN A 28 -1.94 -22.79 -2.60
CA ASN A 28 -1.84 -22.19 -1.27
C ASN A 28 -1.73 -23.26 -0.16
N ASN A 29 -2.04 -24.53 -0.44
CA ASN A 29 -1.90 -25.63 0.52
C ASN A 29 -0.78 -26.63 0.14
N GLY A 30 0.08 -26.28 -0.81
CA GLY A 30 1.20 -27.14 -1.23
C GLY A 30 2.33 -27.24 -0.19
N TYR A 31 3.14 -28.30 -0.25
CA TYR A 31 4.30 -28.50 0.64
C TYR A 31 5.33 -27.36 0.59
N PHE A 32 5.41 -26.63 -0.53
CA PHE A 32 6.27 -25.44 -0.68
C PHE A 32 5.50 -24.12 -0.53
N SER A 33 4.21 -24.19 -0.20
CA SER A 33 3.41 -23.00 -0.02
C SER A 33 3.88 -22.27 1.22
N LYS A 34 4.36 -21.03 1.04
CA LYS A 34 4.67 -20.11 2.13
C LYS A 34 3.37 -19.63 2.75
N ASN A 35 2.71 -20.49 3.53
CA ASN A 35 1.64 -20.13 4.46
C ASN A 35 2.17 -19.44 5.73
N ASN A 36 3.39 -18.94 5.72
CA ASN A 36 3.75 -17.89 6.64
C ASN A 36 3.17 -16.61 6.08
N SER A 37 1.93 -16.31 6.46
CA SER A 37 1.57 -14.92 6.69
C SER A 37 2.68 -14.39 7.59
N ILE A 38 3.59 -13.61 7.00
CA ILE A 38 4.47 -12.76 7.78
C ILE A 38 3.51 -11.71 8.33
N VAL A 39 2.77 -12.10 9.37
CA VAL A 39 2.17 -11.14 10.27
C VAL A 39 3.39 -10.56 10.94
N THR A 40 3.89 -9.49 10.34
CA THR A 40 4.78 -8.56 11.02
C THR A 40 3.96 -8.10 12.21
N GLN A 41 4.09 -8.81 13.34
CA GLN A 41 3.59 -8.33 14.61
C GLN A 41 4.38 -7.06 14.84
N ALA A 42 3.78 -5.92 14.48
CA ALA A 42 4.31 -4.63 14.84
C ALA A 42 4.52 -4.69 16.35
N GLN A 43 5.76 -4.48 16.78
CA GLN A 43 6.06 -4.43 18.20
C GLN A 43 5.08 -3.43 18.82
N ASN A 44 4.40 -3.85 19.89
CA ASN A 44 3.35 -3.10 20.56
C ASN A 44 3.93 -1.88 21.30
N SER A 45 4.62 -1.01 20.58
CA SER A 45 5.26 0.20 21.06
C SER A 45 4.38 1.40 20.75
N TYR A 46 3.12 1.34 21.18
CA TYR A 46 2.23 2.51 21.24
C TYR A 46 2.36 3.24 22.58
N GLY A 47 3.54 3.21 23.17
CA GLY A 47 3.80 3.75 24.50
C GLY A 47 5.04 4.62 24.50
N ARG A 48 5.12 5.63 23.62
CA ARG A 48 5.99 6.76 23.93
C ARG A 48 5.31 7.50 25.08
N ASN A 49 5.85 7.36 26.29
CA ASN A 49 5.58 8.31 27.37
C ASN A 49 6.10 9.67 26.91
N VAL A 50 5.26 10.39 26.17
CA VAL A 50 5.39 11.84 26.08
C VAL A 50 5.11 12.31 27.50
N GLY A 51 6.09 12.97 28.12
CA GLY A 51 5.95 13.59 29.44
C GLY A 51 4.99 14.78 29.38
N LEU A 52 3.77 14.54 28.88
CA LEU A 52 2.64 15.39 29.15
C LEU A 52 2.17 14.99 30.53
N THR A 53 2.67 15.72 31.51
CA THR A 53 2.09 15.71 32.85
C THR A 53 0.59 15.88 32.68
N ALA A 54 -0.21 15.01 33.32
CA ALA A 54 -1.63 15.26 33.53
C ALA A 54 -1.76 16.40 34.56
N GLU A 55 -1.17 17.57 34.26
CA GLU A 55 -1.56 18.79 34.93
C GLU A 55 -3.03 19.00 34.57
N ALA A 56 -3.84 19.30 35.57
CA ALA A 56 -5.22 19.67 35.39
C ALA A 56 -5.26 20.94 34.53
N VAL A 57 -5.27 20.77 33.21
CA VAL A 57 -5.35 21.87 32.25
C VAL A 57 -6.76 22.44 32.40
N ASP A 58 -6.87 23.63 32.99
CA ASP A 58 -8.12 24.38 33.03
C ASP A 58 -8.36 24.99 31.64
N PHE A 59 -9.40 24.50 30.97
CA PHE A 59 -9.79 24.97 29.63
C PHE A 59 -10.72 26.18 29.65
N THR A 60 -11.07 26.73 30.83
CA THR A 60 -12.00 27.85 30.96
C THR A 60 -11.51 29.09 30.20
N GLU A 61 -10.23 29.46 30.40
CA GLU A 61 -9.66 30.63 29.72
C GLU A 61 -9.51 30.41 28.21
N ALA A 62 -9.20 29.18 27.78
CA ALA A 62 -9.12 28.84 26.36
C ALA A 62 -10.50 28.86 25.69
N ALA A 63 -11.54 28.35 26.37
CA ALA A 63 -12.92 28.33 25.90
C ALA A 63 -13.46 29.75 25.67
N ASP A 64 -13.30 30.65 26.65
CA ASP A 64 -13.75 32.05 26.56
C ASP A 64 -13.09 32.79 25.38
N LYS A 65 -11.81 32.49 25.10
CA LYS A 65 -11.09 33.08 23.97
C LYS A 65 -11.53 32.50 22.62
N THR A 66 -11.88 31.21 22.54
CA THR A 66 -12.26 30.58 21.26
C THR A 66 -13.60 31.06 20.70
N ILE A 67 -14.58 31.41 21.55
CA ILE A 67 -15.94 31.80 21.12
C ILE A 67 -15.94 33.07 20.24
N HIS A 68 -15.00 33.98 20.48
CA HIS A 68 -14.91 35.27 19.79
C HIS A 68 -13.89 35.30 18.65
N THR A 69 -13.28 34.15 18.31
CA THR A 69 -12.19 34.09 17.34
C THR A 69 -12.66 33.47 16.03
N VAL A 70 -12.51 34.18 14.91
CA VAL A 70 -12.72 33.63 13.56
C VAL A 70 -11.42 32.99 13.08
N VAL A 71 -11.46 31.69 12.82
CA VAL A 71 -10.30 30.93 12.33
C VAL A 71 -10.37 30.82 10.82
N HIS A 72 -9.39 31.41 10.13
CA HIS A 72 -9.21 31.20 8.70
C HIS A 72 -8.32 29.98 8.50
N VAL A 73 -8.83 28.96 7.81
CA VAL A 73 -8.07 27.74 7.56
C VAL A 73 -7.55 27.76 6.13
N LYS A 74 -6.23 27.60 5.98
CA LYS A 74 -5.56 27.37 4.71
C LYS A 74 -5.06 25.93 4.67
N ASN A 75 -5.62 25.12 3.78
CA ASN A 75 -5.13 23.77 3.51
C ASN A 75 -4.29 23.80 2.22
N VAL A 76 -3.14 23.14 2.23
CA VAL A 76 -2.26 23.03 1.06
C VAL A 76 -2.12 21.55 0.71
N SER A 77 -2.67 21.13 -0.43
CA SER A 77 -2.41 19.81 -0.99
C SER A 77 -1.33 19.90 -2.07
N ARG A 78 -0.41 18.93 -2.09
CA ARG A 78 0.64 18.82 -3.11
C ARG A 78 0.26 17.70 -4.06
N THR A 79 0.09 18.02 -5.33
CA THR A 79 -0.18 17.04 -6.39
C THR A 79 0.91 17.12 -7.44
N THR A 80 1.48 15.97 -7.80
CA THR A 80 2.43 15.88 -8.90
C THR A 80 1.64 15.73 -10.21
N VAL A 81 1.78 16.70 -11.10
CA VAL A 81 1.15 16.66 -12.43
C VAL A 81 2.18 16.18 -13.44
N THR A 82 1.83 15.14 -14.20
CA THR A 82 2.67 14.57 -15.26
C THR A 82 1.95 14.62 -16.60
N ASN A 83 2.67 14.93 -17.68
CA ASN A 83 2.13 14.88 -19.04
C ASN A 83 2.80 13.72 -19.82
N PRO A 84 2.17 12.54 -19.88
CA PRO A 84 2.79 11.34 -20.41
C PRO A 84 3.11 11.43 -21.91
N ILE A 85 2.31 12.18 -22.69
CA ILE A 85 2.56 12.37 -24.13
C ILE A 85 3.82 13.19 -24.33
N LEU A 86 3.96 14.28 -23.58
CA LEU A 86 5.09 15.19 -23.71
C LEU A 86 6.39 14.54 -23.22
N GLU A 87 6.30 13.73 -22.17
CA GLU A 87 7.41 12.94 -21.61
C GLU A 87 7.92 11.86 -22.57
N TYR A 88 7.01 11.23 -23.32
CA TYR A 88 7.37 10.25 -24.36
C TYR A 88 8.22 10.86 -25.48
N PHE A 89 7.94 12.11 -25.89
CA PHE A 89 8.65 12.77 -26.99
C PHE A 89 9.91 13.53 -26.56
N TYR A 90 9.91 14.10 -25.35
CA TYR A 90 10.97 15.01 -24.90
C TYR A 90 11.78 14.51 -23.68
N GLY A 91 11.53 13.27 -23.23
CA GLY A 91 12.22 12.64 -22.11
C GLY A 91 11.62 12.94 -20.73
N PHE A 92 11.99 12.12 -19.73
CA PHE A 92 11.51 12.24 -18.35
C PHE A 92 12.00 13.53 -17.70
N GLN A 93 11.10 14.49 -17.51
CA GLN A 93 11.44 15.78 -16.87
C GLN A 93 11.15 15.80 -15.35
N GLY A 94 10.62 14.71 -14.79
CA GLY A 94 10.09 14.69 -13.43
C GLY A 94 8.80 15.49 -13.35
N GLY A 95 7.73 14.86 -12.86
CA GLY A 95 6.44 15.53 -12.71
C GLY A 95 6.58 16.84 -11.93
N GLN A 96 5.90 17.88 -12.39
CA GLN A 96 5.92 19.18 -11.71
C GLN A 96 5.04 19.08 -10.47
N GLN A 97 5.60 19.35 -9.29
CA GLN A 97 4.82 19.38 -8.06
C GLN A 97 4.07 20.71 -7.98
N GLN A 98 2.75 20.64 -8.06
CA GLN A 98 1.88 21.81 -7.97
C GLN A 98 1.23 21.83 -6.59
N GLU A 99 1.31 22.99 -5.93
CA GLU A 99 0.62 23.25 -4.67
C GLU A 99 -0.78 23.78 -4.97
N GLN A 100 -1.80 23.09 -4.48
CA GLN A 100 -3.17 23.56 -4.51
C GLN A 100 -3.54 24.06 -3.10
N VAL A 101 -3.92 25.33 -3.04
CA VAL A 101 -4.35 25.97 -1.80
C VAL A 101 -5.87 25.98 -1.73
N GLY A 102 -6.45 25.28 -0.75
CA GLY A 102 -7.84 25.42 -0.36
C GLY A 102 -7.98 26.44 0.78
N THR A 103 -8.90 27.38 0.64
CA THR A 103 -9.22 28.37 1.70
C THR A 103 -10.64 28.16 2.18
N GLY A 104 -10.84 28.12 3.49
CA GLY A 104 -12.16 28.13 4.13
C GLY A 104 -12.20 29.16 5.27
N SER A 105 -13.31 29.89 5.36
CA SER A 105 -13.63 30.87 6.42
C SER A 105 -14.97 30.55 7.04
#